data_AF-A0A957IW93-F1
#
_entry.id   AF-A0A957IW93-F1
#
_cell.length_a   1.000
_cell.length_b   1.000
_cell.length_c   1.000
_cell.angle_alpha   90.00
_cell.angle_beta   90.00
_cell.angle_gamma   90.00
#
_symmetry.space_group_name_H-M   'P 1'
#
loop_
_entity.id
_entity.type
_entity.pdbx_description
1 polymer ?
#
loop_
_entity_poly.entity_id
_entity_poly.type
_entity_poly.pdbx_seq_one_letter_code
_entity_poly.pdbx_strand_id
1 'polypeptide(L)'
;HRCYDEQDLGWIRWLKMLRNSGMSIEMIREFVQLSQQGNDSIEARCQILDAHRQKIRATISELEGYLHLLDQKLLFYRGLEDG
;
A
#
# COMPACT_ATOMS: atom_id res chain seq x y z
N HIS A 1 18.63 -12.99 -26.77
CA HIS A 1 17.18 -12.75 -26.69
C HIS A 1 16.83 -12.50 -25.22
N ARG A 2 16.19 -11.36 -24.96
CA ARG A 2 15.85 -10.85 -23.63
C ARG A 2 14.80 -11.74 -22.95
N CYS A 3 15.18 -12.55 -21.96
CA CYS A 3 14.25 -13.09 -20.96
C CYS A 3 13.81 -11.99 -19.95
N TYR A 4 13.62 -10.76 -20.44
CA TYR A 4 13.45 -9.52 -19.67
C TYR A 4 11.99 -9.00 -19.70
N ASP A 5 11.02 -9.80 -20.13
CA ASP A 5 9.66 -9.28 -20.33
C ASP A 5 8.73 -9.57 -19.14
N GLU A 6 8.64 -10.80 -18.63
CA GLU A 6 7.61 -11.10 -17.62
C GLU A 6 8.04 -10.82 -16.17
N GLN A 7 9.27 -11.18 -15.79
CA GLN A 7 9.79 -10.96 -14.44
C GLN A 7 9.97 -9.47 -14.15
N ASP A 8 10.46 -8.70 -15.12
CA ASP A 8 10.62 -7.25 -14.99
C ASP A 8 9.27 -6.53 -14.91
N LEU A 9 8.27 -6.98 -15.68
CA LEU A 9 6.91 -6.47 -15.55
C LEU A 9 6.30 -6.79 -14.18
N GLY A 10 6.56 -7.98 -13.64
CA GLY A 10 6.15 -8.37 -12.29
C GLY A 10 6.74 -7.45 -11.22
N TRP A 11 8.06 -7.21 -11.31
CA TRP A 11 8.79 -6.32 -10.41
C TRP A 11 8.30 -4.87 -10.48
N ILE A 12 8.09 -4.33 -11.69
CA ILE A 12 7.57 -2.98 -11.89
C ILE A 12 6.15 -2.86 -11.32
N ARG A 13 5.28 -3.85 -11.55
CA ARG A 13 3.93 -3.88 -10.95
C ARG A 13 4.00 -3.87 -9.42
N TRP A 14 4.93 -4.62 -8.86
CA TRP A 14 5.11 -4.70 -7.42
C TRP A 14 5.60 -3.36 -6.82
N LEU A 15 6.61 -2.71 -7.41
CA LEU A 15 7.06 -1.38 -6.99
C LEU A 15 5.97 -0.31 -7.14
N LYS A 16 5.18 -0.39 -8.21
CA LYS A 16 4.01 0.49 -8.40
C LYS A 16 2.98 0.30 -7.28
N MET A 17 2.71 -0.94 -6.87
CA MET A 17 1.81 -1.23 -5.76
C MET A 17 2.31 -0.62 -4.44
N LEU A 18 3.59 -0.76 -4.12
CA LEU A 18 4.17 -0.14 -2.92
C LEU A 18 4.01 1.38 -2.92
N ARG A 19 4.28 2.03 -4.04
CA ARG A 19 4.09 3.48 -4.19
C ARG A 19 2.62 3.87 -4.04
N ASN A 20 1.73 3.18 -4.74
CA ASN A 20 0.30 3.50 -4.73
C ASN A 20 -0.35 3.25 -3.37
N SER A 21 0.21 2.35 -2.57
CA SER A 21 -0.21 2.09 -1.19
C SER A 21 0.42 3.04 -0.17
N GLY A 22 1.09 4.10 -0.62
CA GLY A 22 1.58 5.18 0.25
C GLY A 22 3.02 5.02 0.75
N MET A 23 3.79 4.06 0.24
CA MET A 23 5.22 3.99 0.55
C MET A 23 5.94 5.15 -0.14
N SER A 24 6.81 5.87 0.59
CA SER A 24 7.56 6.98 0.02
C SER A 24 8.59 6.50 -0.99
N ILE A 25 8.98 7.38 -1.92
CA ILE A 25 10.00 7.07 -2.93
C ILE A 25 11.35 6.78 -2.25
N GLU A 26 11.63 7.42 -1.13
CA GLU A 26 12.82 7.21 -0.31
C GLU A 26 12.86 5.78 0.24
N MET A 27 11.77 5.30 0.86
CA MET A 27 11.68 3.93 1.37
C MET A 27 11.73 2.89 0.25
N ILE A 28 11.14 3.17 -0.91
CA ILE A 28 11.23 2.29 -2.09
C ILE A 28 12.68 2.20 -2.58
N ARG A 29 13.43 3.31 -2.62
CA ARG A 29 14.85 3.30 -3.00
C ARG A 29 15.68 2.48 -2.01
N GLU A 30 15.46 2.64 -0.71
CA GLU A 30 16.11 1.85 0.33
C GLU A 30 15.84 0.35 0.15
N PHE A 31 14.57 -0.03 -0.06
CA PHE A 31 14.18 -1.41 -0.32
C PHE A 31 14.90 -2.00 -1.55
N VAL A 32 15.00 -1.21 -2.64
CA VAL A 32 15.68 -1.62 -3.87
C VAL A 32 17.19 -1.81 -3.63
N GLN A 33 17.83 -0.91 -2.88
CA GLN A 33 19.24 -1.04 -2.51
C GLN A 33 19.49 -2.30 -1.67
N LEU A 34 18.63 -2.57 -0.68
CA LEU A 34 18.71 -3.80 0.10
C LEU A 34 18.53 -5.03 -0.78
N SER A 35 17.60 -5.00 -1.74
CA SER A 35 17.36 -6.14 -2.64
C SER A 35 18.58 -6.53 -3.49
N GLN A 36 19.46 -5.58 -3.78
CA GLN A 36 20.72 -5.84 -4.51
C GLN A 36 21.77 -6.57 -3.66
N GLN A 37 21.65 -6.56 -2.33
CA GLN A 37 22.55 -7.24 -1.39
C GLN A 37 22.23 -8.74 -1.23
N GLY A 38 21.20 -9.25 -1.91
CA GLY A 38 20.86 -10.67 -1.89
C GLY A 38 20.26 -11.13 -0.56
N ASN A 39 20.65 -12.32 -0.09
CA ASN A 39 19.99 -12.98 1.03
C ASN A 39 20.28 -12.32 2.39
N ASP A 40 21.43 -11.64 2.52
CA ASP A 40 21.85 -11.00 3.77
C ASP A 40 20.93 -9.84 4.18
N SER A 41 20.16 -9.29 3.24
CA SER A 41 19.22 -8.20 3.48
C SER A 41 17.77 -8.65 3.63
N ILE A 42 17.48 -9.96 3.62
CA ILE A 42 16.10 -10.47 3.70
C ILE A 42 15.40 -9.94 4.95
N GLU A 43 16.07 -9.97 6.10
CA GLU A 43 15.49 -9.51 7.37
C GLU A 43 15.11 -8.01 7.31
N ALA A 44 16.02 -7.16 6.85
CA ALA A 44 15.78 -5.73 6.70
C ALA A 44 14.62 -5.45 5.70
N ARG A 45 14.56 -6.18 4.60
CA ARG A 45 13.46 -6.08 3.63
C ARG A 45 12.12 -6.49 4.24
N CYS A 46 12.09 -7.57 5.02
CA CYS A 46 10.89 -7.98 5.75
C CYS A 46 10.44 -6.92 6.76
N GLN A 47 11.36 -6.29 7.48
CA GLN A 47 11.04 -5.21 8.43
C GLN A 47 10.41 -4.00 7.72
N ILE A 48 10.97 -3.57 6.59
CA ILE A 48 10.38 -2.47 5.79
C ILE A 48 8.96 -2.82 5.34
N LEU A 49 8.75 -4.04 4.84
CA LEU A 49 7.44 -4.47 4.36
C LEU A 49 6.42 -4.64 5.49
N ASP A 50 6.82 -5.14 6.66
CA ASP A 50 5.90 -5.26 7.80
C ASP A 50 5.51 -3.89 8.35
N ALA A 51 6.48 -2.96 8.47
CA ALA A 51 6.19 -1.58 8.86
C ALA A 51 5.20 -0.92 7.89
N HIS A 52 5.38 -1.13 6.57
CA HIS A 52 4.45 -0.62 5.56
C HIS A 52 3.08 -1.29 5.64
N ARG A 53 3.04 -2.61 5.87
CA ARG A 53 1.80 -3.36 6.08
C ARG A 53 1.01 -2.81 7.26
N GLN A 54 1.66 -2.49 8.40
CA GLN A 54 0.97 -1.89 9.54
C GLN A 54 0.41 -0.51 9.20
N LYS A 55 1.14 0.32 8.44
CA LYS A 55 0.63 1.62 7.96
C LYS A 55 -0.62 1.45 7.09
N ILE A 56 -0.60 0.53 6.11
CA ILE A 56 -1.76 0.22 5.28
C ILE A 56 -2.96 -0.18 6.15
N ARG A 57 -2.76 -1.07 7.13
CA ARG A 57 -3.84 -1.49 8.03
C ARG A 57 -4.43 -0.35 8.84
N ALA A 58 -3.59 0.56 9.34
CA ALA A 58 -4.05 1.74 10.06
C ALA A 58 -4.89 2.66 9.16
N THR A 59 -4.43 2.92 7.93
CA THR A 59 -5.17 3.72 6.94
C THR A 59 -6.51 3.08 6.56
N ILE A 60 -6.56 1.76 6.36
CA ILE A 60 -7.83 1.06 6.10
C ILE A 60 -8.80 1.28 7.26
N SER A 61 -8.37 1.05 8.51
CA SER A 61 -9.22 1.22 9.68
C SER A 61 -9.74 2.65 9.83
N GLU A 62 -8.91 3.64 9.51
CA GLU A 62 -9.31 5.05 9.53
C GLU A 62 -10.36 5.36 8.45
N LEU A 63 -10.12 4.91 7.22
CA LEU A 63 -11.05 5.11 6.10
C LEU A 63 -12.39 4.41 6.31
N GLU A 64 -12.39 3.22 6.92
CA GLU A 64 -13.63 2.53 7.32
C GLU A 64 -14.43 3.35 8.34
N GLY A 65 -13.74 3.99 9.29
CA GLY A 65 -14.38 4.92 10.24
C GLY A 65 -14.99 6.14 9.55
N TYR A 66 -14.28 6.75 8.60
CA TYR A 66 -14.81 7.87 7.82
C TYR A 66 -16.00 7.47 6.94
N LEU A 67 -15.95 6.29 6.32
CA LEU A 67 -17.06 5.75 5.53
C LEU A 67 -18.31 5.58 6.40
N HIS A 68 -18.16 5.05 7.60
CA HIS A 68 -19.28 4.89 8.53
C HIS A 68 -19.95 6.23 8.88
N LEU A 69 -19.17 7.29 9.13
CA LEU A 69 -19.72 8.62 9.41
C LEU A 69 -20.46 9.20 8.20
N LEU A 70 -19.93 9.00 7.00
CA LEU A 70 -20.60 9.41 5.76
C LEU A 70 -21.92 8.67 5.57
N ASP A 71 -21.94 7.36 5.80
CA ASP A 71 -23.15 6.54 5.70
C ASP A 71 -24.24 7.02 6.66
N GLN A 72 -23.87 7.32 7.91
CA GLN A 72 -24.81 7.90 8.88
C GLN A 72 -25.39 9.23 8.41
N LYS A 73 -24.56 10.11 7.82
CA LYS A 73 -25.04 11.40 7.29
C LYS A 73 -25.92 11.26 6.06
N LEU A 74 -25.62 10.32 5.18
CA LEU A 74 -26.48 10.04 4.03
C LEU A 74 -27.83 9.47 4.46
N LEU A 75 -27.86 8.56 5.44
CA LEU A 75 -29.11 8.04 6.00
C LEU A 75 -29.96 9.15 6.61
N PHE A 76 -29.34 10.06 7.36
CA PHE A 76 -30.03 11.22 7.91
C PHE A 76 -30.69 12.09 6.82
N TYR A 77 -29.94 12.44 5.76
CA TYR A 77 -30.50 13.26 4.68
C TYR A 77 -31.60 12.56 3.88
N ARG A 78 -31.44 11.26 3.58
CA ARG A 78 -32.49 10.48 2.91
C ARG A 78 -33.78 10.45 3.72
N GLY A 79 -33.68 10.31 5.04
CA GLY A 79 -34.84 10.37 5.93
C GLY A 79 -35.55 11.74 5.98
N LEU A 80 -34.89 12.82 5.55
CA LEU A 80 -35.50 14.14 5.40
C LEU A 80 -36.16 14.36 4.03
N GLU A 81 -35.75 13.60 3.00
CA GLU A 81 -36.35 13.67 1.66
C GLU A 81 -37.68 12.90 1.58
N ASP A 82 -37.83 11.86 2.41
CA ASP A 82 -38.99 10.97 2.44
C ASP A 82 -40.16 11.47 3.33
N GLY A 83 -40.05 12.67 3.95
CA GLY A 83 -41.04 13.25 4.86
C GLY A 83 -41.51 14.65 4.46
#